data_AF-V6JFY4-F1
#
_entry.id   AF-V6JFY4-F1
#
_cell.length_a   1.000
_cell.length_b   1.000
_cell.length_c   1.000
_cell.angle_alpha   90.00
_cell.angle_beta   90.00
_cell.angle_gamma   90.00
#
_symmetry.space_group_name_H-M   'P 1'
#
loop_
_entity.id
_entity.type
_entity.pdbx_description
1 polymer ?
#
loop_
_entity_poly.entity_id
_entity_poly.type
_entity_poly.pdbx_seq_one_letter_code
_entity_poly.pdbx_strand_id
1 'polypeptide(L)'
;MFAFADQSPTILMGYRTDDVDAEFTEPPAVRVRKAFGRGPNGYTLGAALEVLEATDELLFDSVEQVQRDRCRKGRVVLIGDSAWRVTLYAGMGVSAGLAGADLLLRFLRTRNKSARRKEIDIARA
;
A
#
# COMPACT_ATOMS: atom_id res chain seq x y z
N MET A 1 16.14 -0.90 8.77
CA MET A 1 16.51 0.52 8.58
C MET A 1 16.72 0.73 7.10
N PHE A 2 15.92 1.59 6.46
CA PHE A 2 16.09 1.96 5.06
C PHE A 2 16.79 3.32 5.04
N ALA A 3 18.07 3.34 4.70
CA ALA A 3 18.87 4.55 4.71
C ALA A 3 19.13 5.02 3.26
N PHE A 4 18.86 6.28 3.00
CA PHE A 4 19.42 6.99 1.85
C PHE A 4 20.65 7.77 2.31
N ALA A 5 21.63 7.98 1.42
CA ALA A 5 22.93 8.54 1.80
C ALA A 5 22.84 9.95 2.42
N ASP A 6 21.74 10.65 2.17
CA ASP A 6 21.50 12.05 2.49
C ASP A 6 20.15 12.29 3.22
N GLN A 7 19.48 11.23 3.68
CA GLN A 7 18.19 11.36 4.39
C GLN A 7 18.20 10.65 5.74
N SER A 8 17.39 11.16 6.66
CA SER A 8 17.07 10.47 7.90
C SER A 8 16.62 9.04 7.60
N PRO A 9 17.21 8.03 8.25
CA PRO A 9 16.86 6.65 7.98
C PRO A 9 15.41 6.37 8.37
N THR A 10 14.69 5.62 7.54
CA THR A 10 13.36 5.13 7.90
C THR A 10 13.48 3.90 8.80
N ILE A 11 12.77 3.94 9.92
CA ILE A 11 12.62 2.81 10.84
C ILE A 11 11.28 2.13 10.52
N LEU A 12 11.33 0.84 10.19
CA LEU A 12 10.14 0.01 10.05
C LEU A 12 10.02 -0.85 11.30
N MET A 13 8.90 -0.70 12.02
CA MET A 13 8.53 -1.55 13.15
C MET A 13 7.29 -2.36 12.76
N GLY A 14 7.37 -3.68 12.90
CA GLY A 14 6.24 -4.58 12.63
C GLY A 14 5.98 -5.47 13.83
N TYR A 15 4.73 -5.58 14.24
CA TYR A 15 4.28 -6.47 15.30
C TYR A 15 2.96 -7.14 14.89
N ARG A 16 2.64 -8.25 15.56
CA ARG A 16 1.41 -9.00 15.31
C ARG A 16 0.33 -8.54 16.30
N THR A 17 -0.90 -8.41 15.80
CA THR A 17 -2.11 -8.22 16.60
C THR A 17 -3.18 -9.21 16.14
N ASP A 18 -4.11 -9.54 17.03
CA ASP A 18 -5.28 -10.35 16.71
C ASP A 18 -6.52 -9.49 16.41
N ASP A 19 -6.46 -8.18 16.71
CA ASP A 19 -7.53 -7.21 16.47
C ASP A 19 -6.92 -5.92 15.87
N VAL A 20 -6.99 -5.82 14.55
CA VAL A 20 -6.43 -4.69 13.80
C VAL A 20 -7.19 -3.41 14.12
N ASP A 21 -8.51 -3.45 14.20
CA ASP A 21 -9.34 -2.27 14.45
C ASP A 21 -9.04 -1.66 15.82
N ALA A 22 -8.81 -2.52 16.83
CA ALA A 22 -8.39 -2.07 18.15
C ALA A 22 -7.06 -1.28 18.10
N GLU A 23 -6.11 -1.61 17.21
CA GLU A 23 -4.83 -0.88 17.13
C GLU A 23 -5.00 0.60 16.76
N PHE A 24 -6.07 0.97 16.05
CA PHE A 24 -6.31 2.35 15.61
C PHE A 24 -7.09 3.21 16.61
N THR A 25 -7.42 2.68 17.80
CA THR A 25 -8.19 3.44 18.81
C THR A 25 -7.32 4.30 19.75
N GLU A 26 -6.00 4.23 19.63
CA GLU A 26 -5.05 5.03 20.43
C GLU A 26 -3.94 5.58 19.52
N PRO A 27 -3.19 6.61 19.97
CA PRO A 27 -2.06 7.13 19.19
C PRO A 27 -1.02 6.03 18.86
N PRO A 28 -0.44 6.03 17.65
CA PRO A 28 0.53 5.01 17.22
C PRO A 28 1.71 4.83 18.19
N ALA A 29 2.26 5.93 18.73
CA ALA A 29 3.34 5.87 19.71
C ALA A 29 2.96 5.05 20.95
N VAL A 30 1.74 5.21 21.47
CA VAL A 30 1.22 4.45 22.62
C VAL A 30 1.11 2.96 22.27
N ARG A 31 0.62 2.64 21.07
CA ARG A 31 0.45 1.26 20.59
C ARG A 31 1.78 0.55 20.43
N VAL A 32 2.72 1.17 19.75
CA VAL A 32 4.08 0.64 19.57
C VAL A 32 4.78 0.49 20.92
N ARG A 33 4.61 1.44 21.86
CA ARG A 33 5.16 1.32 23.22
C ARG A 33 4.58 0.11 23.97
N LYS A 34 3.27 -0.15 23.86
CA LYS A 34 2.64 -1.34 24.45
C LYS A 34 3.15 -2.65 23.82
N ALA A 35 3.40 -2.64 22.50
CA ALA A 35 3.87 -3.80 21.75
C ALA A 35 5.35 -4.14 22.03
N PHE A 36 6.22 -3.14 22.12
CA PHE A 36 7.68 -3.33 22.21
C PHE A 36 8.30 -2.98 23.57
N GLY A 37 7.62 -2.20 24.42
CA GLY A 37 8.18 -1.64 25.66
C GLY A 37 8.12 -2.54 26.90
N ARG A 38 7.80 -3.84 26.75
CA ARG A 38 7.75 -4.79 27.87
C ARG A 38 9.15 -5.28 28.24
N GLY A 39 9.96 -4.42 28.85
CA GLY A 39 11.30 -4.76 29.36
C GLY A 39 12.36 -3.72 29.03
N PRO A 40 13.64 -3.99 29.34
CA PRO A 40 14.73 -3.10 28.95
C PRO A 40 14.86 -3.07 27.42
N ASN A 41 14.64 -1.90 26.83
CA ASN A 41 14.60 -1.72 25.38
C ASN A 41 16.00 -1.74 24.73
N GLY A 42 17.09 -1.73 25.52
CA GLY A 42 18.43 -1.48 24.99
C GLY A 42 18.53 -0.12 24.28
N TYR A 43 19.71 0.15 23.72
CA TYR A 43 19.98 1.46 23.11
C TYR A 43 19.14 1.72 21.84
N THR A 44 19.14 0.78 20.90
CA THR A 44 18.55 0.98 19.57
C THR A 44 17.02 1.12 19.61
N LEU A 45 16.31 0.22 20.29
CA LEU A 45 14.85 0.29 20.39
C LEU A 45 14.42 1.44 21.31
N GLY A 46 15.20 1.75 22.36
CA GLY A 46 14.98 2.95 23.18
C GLY A 46 14.98 4.23 22.33
N ALA A 47 16.07 4.46 21.59
CA ALA A 47 16.20 5.63 20.71
C ALA A 47 15.11 5.69 19.63
N ALA A 48 14.73 4.55 19.07
CA ALA A 48 13.67 4.50 18.05
C ALA A 48 12.28 4.86 18.62
N LEU A 49 11.99 4.45 19.86
CA LEU A 49 10.75 4.82 20.55
C LEU A 49 10.73 6.30 20.94
N GLU A 50 11.87 6.86 21.36
CA GLU A 50 12.00 8.30 21.64
C GLU A 50 11.76 9.14 20.37
N VAL A 51 12.30 8.73 19.22
CA VAL A 51 12.03 9.38 17.93
C VAL A 51 10.55 9.27 17.55
N LEU A 52 9.93 8.10 17.74
CA LEU A 52 8.52 7.89 17.45
C LEU A 52 7.60 8.79 18.29
N GLU A 53 7.96 9.06 19.55
CA GLU A 53 7.21 9.93 20.45
C GLU A 53 7.35 11.42 20.09
N ALA A 54 8.41 11.81 19.38
CA ALA A 54 8.73 13.20 19.04
C ALA A 54 8.42 13.60 17.58
N THR A 55 8.15 12.65 16.69
CA THR A 55 7.95 12.90 15.26
C THR A 55 6.48 13.09 14.91
N ASP A 56 6.19 14.04 14.00
CA ASP A 56 4.91 14.15 13.31
C ASP A 56 4.90 13.38 11.97
N GLU A 57 6.07 12.91 11.52
CA GLU A 57 6.25 12.16 10.28
C GLU A 57 6.22 10.65 10.57
N LEU A 58 5.03 10.06 10.53
CA LEU A 58 4.84 8.62 10.73
C LEU A 58 3.77 8.04 9.80
N LEU A 59 3.96 6.79 9.41
CA LEU A 59 2.94 5.95 8.77
C LEU A 59 2.65 4.77 9.70
N PHE A 60 1.38 4.64 10.10
CA PHE A 60 0.89 3.53 10.89
C PHE A 60 -0.27 2.87 10.14
N ASP A 61 -0.09 1.61 9.75
CA ASP A 61 -1.08 0.84 9.01
C ASP A 61 -0.92 -0.66 9.33
N SER A 62 -1.97 -1.41 9.05
CA SER A 62 -1.98 -2.87 9.03
C SER A 62 -1.17 -3.40 7.84
N VAL A 63 -0.60 -4.61 8.01
CA VAL A 63 0.08 -5.30 6.91
C VAL A 63 -0.81 -6.41 6.36
N GLU A 64 -1.52 -6.09 5.30
CA GLU A 64 -2.52 -6.98 4.71
C GLU A 64 -2.32 -7.18 3.20
N GLN A 65 -2.83 -8.30 2.69
CA GLN A 65 -2.91 -8.59 1.27
C GLN A 65 -4.35 -8.47 0.78
N VAL A 66 -4.51 -7.86 -0.40
CA VAL A 66 -5.81 -7.85 -1.09
C VAL A 66 -5.76 -8.92 -2.17
N GLN A 67 -6.54 -9.99 -1.98
CA GLN A 67 -6.72 -11.06 -2.95
C GLN A 67 -8.15 -11.01 -3.48
N ARG A 68 -8.31 -10.79 -4.79
CA ARG A 68 -9.60 -10.70 -5.46
C ARG A 68 -9.58 -11.51 -6.74
N ASP A 69 -10.54 -12.42 -6.90
CA ASP A 69 -10.72 -13.17 -8.15
C ASP A 69 -11.09 -12.25 -9.32
N ARG A 70 -11.73 -11.11 -9.02
CA ARG A 70 -12.18 -10.14 -10.04
C ARG A 70 -12.07 -8.70 -9.56
N CYS A 71 -11.32 -7.91 -10.32
CA CYS A 71 -11.08 -6.47 -10.05
C CYS A 71 -11.95 -5.53 -10.91
N ARG A 72 -13.13 -5.99 -11.38
CA ARG A 72 -14.05 -5.17 -12.19
C ARG A 72 -15.50 -5.50 -11.92
N LYS A 73 -16.35 -4.47 -11.82
CA LYS A 73 -17.82 -4.57 -11.84
C LYS A 73 -18.40 -3.53 -12.79
N GLY A 74 -19.09 -3.99 -13.84
CA GLY A 74 -19.62 -3.09 -14.87
C GLY A 74 -18.52 -2.24 -15.52
N ARG A 75 -18.63 -0.92 -15.37
CA ARG A 75 -17.67 0.08 -15.86
C ARG A 75 -16.61 0.51 -14.83
N VAL A 76 -16.67 -0.03 -13.61
CA VAL A 76 -15.72 0.26 -12.52
C VAL A 76 -14.65 -0.81 -12.47
N VAL A 77 -13.39 -0.40 -12.44
CA VAL A 77 -12.19 -1.26 -12.33
C VAL A 77 -11.39 -0.80 -11.12
N LEU A 78 -10.93 -1.75 -10.31
CA LEU A 78 -9.98 -1.53 -9.23
C LEU A 78 -8.55 -1.70 -9.76
N ILE A 79 -7.62 -0.92 -9.23
CA ILE A 79 -6.21 -0.91 -9.62
C ILE A 79 -5.32 -0.63 -8.40
N GLY A 80 -4.10 -1.17 -8.42
CA GLY A 80 -3.10 -0.97 -7.38
C GLY A 80 -3.49 -1.72 -6.12
N ASP A 81 -3.23 -1.11 -4.95
CA ASP A 81 -3.52 -1.72 -3.66
C ASP A 81 -5.00 -2.09 -3.47
N SER A 82 -5.93 -1.36 -4.09
CA SER A 82 -7.36 -1.69 -4.04
C SER A 82 -7.72 -3.02 -4.72
N ALA A 83 -6.81 -3.57 -5.52
CA ALA A 83 -7.05 -4.72 -6.38
C ALA A 83 -6.11 -5.90 -6.11
N TRP A 84 -4.83 -5.62 -5.82
CA TRP A 84 -3.78 -6.63 -5.65
C TRP A 84 -2.65 -6.16 -4.70
N ARG A 85 -2.99 -5.64 -3.52
CA ARG A 85 -1.98 -5.29 -2.51
C ARG A 85 -1.15 -6.53 -2.14
N VAL A 86 0.16 -6.45 -2.36
CA VAL A 86 1.15 -7.52 -2.09
C VAL A 86 1.89 -7.38 -0.75
N THR A 87 1.51 -6.39 0.05
CA THR A 87 2.16 -5.88 1.30
C THR A 87 3.42 -5.05 1.08
N LEU A 88 3.76 -4.22 2.08
CA LEU A 88 5.01 -3.46 2.14
C LEU A 88 6.25 -4.38 2.04
N TYR A 89 6.20 -5.57 2.63
CA TYR A 89 7.33 -6.50 2.66
C TYR A 89 7.72 -7.04 1.29
N ALA A 90 6.78 -7.04 0.33
CA ALA A 90 7.10 -7.41 -1.04
C ALA A 90 7.89 -6.32 -1.77
N GLY A 91 7.83 -5.06 -1.34
CA GLY A 91 8.51 -3.93 -1.99
C GLY A 91 8.00 -3.58 -3.39
N MET A 92 6.85 -4.15 -3.81
CA MET A 92 6.38 -4.10 -5.20
C MET A 92 5.10 -3.28 -5.42
N GLY A 93 4.58 -2.58 -4.40
CA GLY A 93 3.31 -1.85 -4.51
C GLY A 93 3.29 -0.83 -5.65
N VAL A 94 4.30 0.04 -5.73
CA VAL A 94 4.41 1.07 -6.79
C VAL A 94 4.58 0.42 -8.17
N SER A 95 5.50 -0.54 -8.30
CA SER A 95 5.77 -1.25 -9.55
C SER A 95 4.52 -1.97 -10.08
N ALA A 96 3.78 -2.67 -9.20
CA ALA A 96 2.55 -3.36 -9.56
C ALA A 96 1.42 -2.37 -9.92
N GLY A 97 1.34 -1.22 -9.23
CA GLY A 97 0.40 -0.15 -9.56
C GLY A 97 0.64 0.42 -10.95
N LEU A 98 1.90 0.76 -11.27
CA LEU A 98 2.28 1.29 -12.59
C LEU A 98 2.05 0.28 -13.72
N ALA A 99 2.46 -0.98 -13.51
CA ALA A 99 2.24 -2.04 -14.49
C ALA A 99 0.74 -2.27 -14.76
N GLY A 100 -0.09 -2.26 -13.71
CA GLY A 100 -1.54 -2.38 -13.84
C GLY A 100 -2.18 -1.19 -14.58
N ALA A 101 -1.69 0.04 -14.33
CA ALA A 101 -2.17 1.24 -15.01
C ALA A 101 -1.87 1.18 -16.52
N ASP A 102 -0.64 0.82 -16.89
CA ASP A 102 -0.24 0.67 -18.30
C ASP A 102 -1.09 -0.39 -19.00
N LEU A 103 -1.28 -1.54 -18.36
CA LEU A 103 -2.11 -2.62 -18.90
C LEU A 103 -3.57 -2.17 -19.11
N LEU A 104 -4.16 -1.46 -18.13
CA LEU A 104 -5.50 -0.91 -18.25
C LEU A 104 -5.62 0.07 -19.43
N LEU A 105 -4.65 0.98 -19.58
CA LEU A 105 -4.62 1.93 -20.68
C LEU A 105 -4.59 1.23 -22.04
N ARG A 106 -3.77 0.18 -22.19
CA ARG A 106 -3.71 -0.62 -23.42
C ARG A 106 -5.05 -1.26 -23.75
N PHE A 107 -5.73 -1.84 -22.75
CA PHE A 107 -7.05 -2.43 -22.95
C PHE A 107 -8.10 -1.40 -23.39
N LEU A 108 -8.11 -0.23 -22.77
CA LEU A 108 -9.06 0.84 -23.12
C LEU A 108 -8.81 1.38 -24.53
N ARG A 109 -7.55 1.56 -24.93
CA ARG A 109 -7.19 2.01 -26.28
C ARG A 109 -7.62 1.01 -27.35
N THR A 110 -7.38 -0.29 -27.13
CA THR A 110 -7.78 -1.34 -28.09
C THR A 110 -9.30 -1.40 -28.23
N ARG A 111 -10.04 -1.34 -27.12
CA ARG A 111 -11.51 -1.34 -27.14
C ARG A 111 -12.09 -0.14 -27.90
N ASN A 112 -11.51 1.04 -27.72
CA ASN A 112 -11.94 2.25 -28.40
C ASN A 112 -11.72 2.14 -29.93
N LYS A 113 -10.56 1.60 -30.35
CA LYS A 113 -10.30 1.32 -31.78
C LYS A 113 -11.32 0.34 -32.37
N SER A 114 -11.65 -0.74 -31.67
CA SER A 114 -12.66 -1.71 -32.13
C SER A 114 -14.06 -1.11 -32.22
N ALA A 115 -14.45 -0.25 -31.27
CA ALA A 115 -15.74 0.44 -31.29
C ALA A 115 -15.83 1.42 -32.47
N ARG A 116 -14.83 2.29 -32.65
CA ARG A 116 -14.76 3.22 -33.80
C ARG A 116 -14.77 2.52 -35.15
N ARG A 117 -14.10 1.37 -35.28
CA ARG A 117 -14.07 0.62 -36.54
C ARG A 117 -15.46 0.08 -36.91
N LYS A 118 -16.20 -0.44 -35.93
CA LYS A 118 -17.60 -0.88 -36.14
C LYS A 118 -18.52 0.27 -36.57
N GLU A 119 -18.36 1.47 -35.99
CA GLU A 119 -19.15 2.64 -36.40
C GLU A 119 -18.88 3.06 -37.85
N ILE A 120 -17.62 3.04 -38.28
CA ILE A 120 -17.24 3.36 -39.67
C ILE A 120 -17.80 2.32 -40.65
N ASP A 121 -17.75 1.03 -40.29
CA ASP A 121 -18.25 -0.05 -41.14
C ASP A 121 -19.79 0.02 -41.27
N ILE A 122 -20.51 0.41 -40.21
CA ILE A 122 -21.97 0.66 -40.26
C ILE A 122 -22.31 1.88 -41.13
N ALA A 123 -21.53 2.96 -41.04
CA ALA A 123 -21.77 4.18 -41.83
C ALA A 123 -21.45 4.03 -43.33
N ARG A 124 -20.84 2.90 -43.75
CA ARG A 124 -20.48 2.59 -45.14
C ARG A 124 -21.38 1.52 -45.79
N ALA A 125 -22.30 0.94 -45.02
CA ALA A 125 -23.31 -0.01 -45.49
C ALA A 125 -24.62 0.70 -45.78
#